data_AF-A0AAW7BLI4-F1
#
_entry.id   AF-A0AAW7BLI4-F1
#
_cell.length_a   1.000
_cell.length_b   1.000
_cell.length_c   1.000
_cell.angle_alpha   90.00
_cell.angle_beta   90.00
_cell.angle_gamma   90.00
#
_symmetry.space_group_name_H-M   'P 1'
#
loop_
_entity.id
_entity.type
_entity.pdbx_description
1 polymer ?
#
loop_
_entity_poly.entity_id
_entity_poly.type
_entity_poly.pdbx_seq_one_letter_code
_entity_poly.pdbx_strand_id
1 'polypeptide(L)'
;MQVCKSLGFIASMLLLSSCANIAAKHAASPPAEAITSIAKEYSSRARADEISGYTIISVPTDAELKTWQMAQSYCMKTGGRPDYWPSNNQAFNCVDRQNGGIHFAAKREGGAVGVKDIRVLERTKDNNNVFSTMLTVMGYQTREQILEARQRAQQEAQQRLIQMRLRNRDQVAYIGARVCQIRPSETLGYSNIVFVATVEQVAGDRLKLFVERAYFQSAPNLAPGGFRQEYAWVNVWDIEPCRI
;
A
#
# COMPACT_ATOMS: atom_id res chain seq x y z
N MET A 1 -52.67 -13.65 10.99
CA MET A 1 -51.82 -14.51 11.83
C MET A 1 -51.21 -15.59 10.95
N GLN A 2 -49.87 -15.71 10.95
CA GLN A 2 -49.09 -16.96 10.81
C GLN A 2 -49.23 -17.79 9.50
N VAL A 3 -48.19 -18.24 8.77
CA VAL A 3 -46.72 -18.11 8.79
C VAL A 3 -46.23 -18.40 7.36
N CYS A 4 -45.34 -17.57 6.81
CA CYS A 4 -44.51 -17.94 5.67
C CYS A 4 -43.44 -18.96 6.11
N LYS A 5 -43.42 -20.15 5.50
CA LYS A 5 -42.24 -21.04 5.53
C LYS A 5 -41.49 -20.94 4.21
N SER A 6 -40.19 -20.68 4.32
CA SER A 6 -39.23 -20.58 3.24
C SER A 6 -38.90 -21.95 2.65
N LEU A 7 -38.99 -22.07 1.32
CA LEU A 7 -38.20 -23.01 0.54
C LEU A 7 -37.19 -22.21 -0.27
N GLY A 8 -36.06 -21.92 0.39
CA GLY A 8 -34.85 -21.44 -0.25
C GLY A 8 -34.10 -22.60 -0.92
N PHE A 9 -33.08 -22.22 -1.68
CA PHE A 9 -31.95 -23.05 -2.16
C PHE A 9 -31.92 -23.68 -3.56
N ILE A 10 -32.78 -23.31 -4.52
CA ILE A 10 -32.58 -23.77 -5.93
C ILE A 10 -32.33 -22.64 -6.94
N ALA A 11 -32.65 -21.38 -6.62
CA ALA A 11 -32.50 -20.28 -7.59
C ALA A 11 -31.06 -19.73 -7.74
N SER A 12 -30.09 -20.10 -6.89
CA SER A 12 -28.72 -19.54 -6.96
C SER A 12 -27.74 -20.30 -7.87
N MET A 13 -28.05 -21.53 -8.31
CA MET A 13 -27.13 -22.28 -9.19
C MET A 13 -27.27 -21.95 -10.68
N LEU A 14 -28.41 -21.40 -11.12
CA LEU A 14 -28.67 -21.08 -12.53
C LEU A 14 -28.10 -19.72 -12.97
N LEU A 15 -27.72 -18.84 -12.03
CA LEU A 15 -27.10 -17.56 -12.35
C LEU A 15 -25.57 -17.65 -12.52
N LEU A 16 -24.95 -18.75 -12.08
CA LEU A 16 -23.51 -19.00 -12.26
C LEU A 16 -23.18 -19.73 -13.56
N SER A 17 -24.14 -20.45 -14.16
CA SER A 17 -23.93 -21.16 -15.42
C SER A 17 -23.97 -20.26 -16.65
N SER A 18 -24.71 -19.15 -16.63
CA SER A 18 -24.77 -18.22 -17.78
C SER A 18 -23.48 -17.39 -17.93
N CYS A 19 -22.86 -16.96 -16.83
CA CYS A 19 -21.56 -16.28 -16.87
C CYS A 19 -20.43 -17.21 -17.33
N ALA A 20 -20.48 -18.51 -17.00
CA ALA A 20 -19.48 -19.48 -17.44
C ALA A 20 -19.47 -19.70 -18.97
N ASN A 21 -20.61 -19.46 -19.65
CA ASN A 21 -20.74 -19.63 -21.10
C ASN A 21 -20.11 -18.48 -21.90
N ILE A 22 -20.13 -17.26 -21.37
CA ILE A 22 -19.64 -16.07 -22.09
C ILE A 22 -18.11 -16.13 -22.25
N ALA A 23 -17.37 -16.43 -21.17
CA ALA A 23 -15.91 -16.57 -21.25
C ALA A 23 -15.49 -17.72 -22.17
N ALA A 24 -16.22 -18.83 -22.15
CA ALA A 24 -15.93 -20.01 -22.97
C ALA A 24 -16.15 -19.73 -24.46
N LYS A 25 -17.16 -18.92 -24.81
CA LYS A 25 -17.45 -18.52 -26.20
C LYS A 25 -16.27 -17.81 -26.86
N HIS A 26 -15.52 -17.03 -26.09
CA HIS A 26 -14.40 -16.23 -26.58
C HIS A 26 -13.03 -16.88 -26.36
N ALA A 27 -12.98 -18.13 -25.87
CA ALA A 27 -11.73 -18.80 -25.47
C ALA A 27 -10.71 -18.99 -26.61
N ALA A 28 -11.16 -18.98 -27.87
CA ALA A 28 -10.29 -19.08 -29.05
C ALA A 28 -9.77 -17.71 -29.54
N SER A 29 -10.36 -16.62 -29.08
CA SER A 29 -9.94 -15.26 -29.44
C SER A 29 -8.73 -14.81 -28.60
N PRO A 30 -7.87 -13.93 -29.14
CA PRO A 30 -6.84 -13.24 -28.35
C PRO A 30 -7.43 -12.49 -27.14
N PRO A 31 -6.69 -12.36 -26.03
CA PRO A 31 -7.20 -11.78 -24.78
C PRO A 31 -7.89 -10.41 -24.89
N ALA A 32 -7.31 -9.45 -25.60
CA ALA A 32 -7.81 -8.11 -25.80
C ALA A 32 -9.10 -8.11 -26.63
N GLU A 33 -9.16 -8.91 -27.70
CA GLU A 33 -10.37 -9.10 -28.50
C GLU A 33 -11.49 -9.77 -27.68
N ALA A 34 -11.14 -10.82 -26.92
CA ALA A 34 -12.06 -11.54 -26.05
C ALA A 34 -12.64 -10.62 -24.97
N ILE A 35 -11.79 -9.87 -24.25
CA ILE A 35 -12.21 -8.97 -23.17
C ILE A 35 -13.03 -7.81 -23.75
N THR A 36 -12.68 -7.30 -24.94
CA THR A 36 -13.48 -6.27 -25.62
C THR A 36 -14.86 -6.79 -25.99
N SER A 37 -14.95 -8.02 -26.49
CA SER A 37 -16.22 -8.66 -26.85
C SER A 37 -17.08 -8.92 -25.62
N ILE A 38 -16.48 -9.39 -24.52
CA ILE A 38 -17.12 -9.52 -23.21
C ILE A 38 -17.67 -8.16 -22.72
N ALA A 39 -16.87 -7.10 -22.82
CA ALA A 39 -17.31 -5.76 -22.42
C ALA A 39 -18.52 -5.30 -23.25
N LYS A 40 -18.52 -5.58 -24.55
CA LYS A 40 -19.62 -5.26 -25.47
C LYS A 40 -20.91 -6.04 -25.17
N GLU A 41 -20.81 -7.25 -24.61
CA GLU A 41 -21.98 -8.01 -24.15
C GLU A 41 -22.68 -7.35 -22.95
N TYR A 42 -21.92 -6.67 -22.08
CA TYR A 42 -22.48 -5.93 -20.95
C TYR A 42 -22.85 -4.48 -21.28
N SER A 43 -22.16 -3.87 -22.25
CA SER A 43 -22.45 -2.52 -22.71
C SER A 43 -22.01 -2.32 -24.16
N SER A 44 -22.96 -2.02 -25.05
CA SER A 44 -22.68 -1.72 -26.45
C SER A 44 -21.78 -0.50 -26.66
N ARG A 45 -21.61 0.34 -25.63
CA ARG A 45 -20.72 1.51 -25.65
C ARG A 45 -19.25 1.17 -25.34
N ALA A 46 -18.95 -0.08 -24.98
CA ALA A 46 -17.59 -0.51 -24.76
C ALA A 46 -16.79 -0.45 -26.06
N ARG A 47 -15.58 0.11 -25.99
CA ARG A 47 -14.67 0.27 -27.12
C ARG A 47 -13.25 -0.13 -26.73
N ALA A 48 -12.47 -0.49 -27.73
CA ALA A 48 -11.07 -0.84 -27.55
C ALA A 48 -10.21 0.00 -28.50
N ASP A 49 -9.14 0.56 -27.96
CA ASP A 49 -8.16 1.38 -28.67
C ASP A 49 -6.77 0.80 -28.39
N GLU A 50 -5.98 0.53 -29.44
CA GLU A 50 -4.60 0.06 -29.28
C GLU A 50 -3.66 1.26 -29.13
N ILE A 51 -2.91 1.29 -28.02
CA ILE A 51 -2.01 2.40 -27.69
C ILE A 51 -0.69 1.83 -27.18
N SER A 52 0.40 2.12 -27.90
CA SER A 52 1.77 1.88 -27.45
C SER A 52 2.04 0.45 -26.93
N GLY A 53 1.50 -0.57 -27.61
CA GLY A 53 1.75 -1.98 -27.29
C GLY A 53 0.81 -2.60 -26.24
N TYR A 54 -0.20 -1.87 -25.76
CA TYR A 54 -1.32 -2.44 -25.01
C TYR A 54 -2.66 -1.99 -25.60
N THR A 55 -3.72 -2.75 -25.35
CA THR A 55 -5.08 -2.37 -25.71
C THR A 55 -5.77 -1.72 -24.51
N ILE A 56 -6.32 -0.53 -24.68
CA ILE A 56 -7.19 0.12 -23.69
C ILE A 56 -8.64 -0.21 -24.03
N ILE A 57 -9.35 -0.83 -23.11
CA ILE A 57 -10.77 -1.13 -23.25
C ILE A 57 -11.54 -0.16 -22.35
N SER A 58 -12.20 0.83 -22.95
CA SER A 58 -13.05 1.78 -22.24
C SER A 58 -14.44 1.19 -22.04
N VAL A 59 -14.85 1.08 -20.78
CA VAL A 59 -16.11 0.45 -20.35
C VAL A 59 -16.89 1.41 -19.47
N PRO A 60 -18.22 1.55 -19.64
CA PRO A 60 -19.06 2.27 -18.69
C PRO A 60 -18.94 1.72 -17.26
N THR A 61 -19.05 2.60 -16.27
CA THR A 61 -18.77 2.26 -14.85
C THR A 61 -19.65 1.12 -14.32
N ASP A 62 -20.88 1.03 -14.78
CA ASP A 62 -21.86 -0.01 -14.43
C ASP A 62 -21.54 -1.40 -15.02
N ALA A 63 -20.78 -1.45 -16.13
CA ALA A 63 -20.34 -2.69 -16.78
C ALA A 63 -18.90 -3.10 -16.41
N GLU A 64 -18.12 -2.22 -15.78
CA GLU A 64 -16.70 -2.43 -15.45
C GLU A 64 -16.48 -3.68 -14.60
N LEU A 65 -17.17 -3.79 -13.46
CA LEU A 65 -16.95 -4.88 -12.52
C LEU A 65 -17.27 -6.26 -13.12
N LYS A 66 -18.35 -6.35 -13.91
CA LYS A 66 -18.75 -7.58 -14.59
C LYS A 66 -17.73 -7.96 -15.67
N THR A 67 -17.29 -6.98 -16.45
CA THR A 67 -16.25 -7.17 -17.47
C THR A 67 -14.95 -7.66 -16.84
N TRP A 68 -14.54 -7.07 -15.71
CA TRP A 68 -13.35 -7.46 -14.97
C TRP A 68 -13.42 -8.90 -14.44
N GLN A 69 -14.53 -9.27 -13.80
CA GLN A 69 -14.76 -10.64 -13.33
C GLN A 69 -14.74 -11.64 -14.49
N MET A 70 -15.30 -11.26 -15.64
CA MET A 70 -15.32 -12.11 -16.82
C MET A 70 -13.96 -12.23 -17.50
N ALA A 71 -13.12 -11.20 -17.46
CA ALA A 71 -11.72 -11.29 -17.91
C ALA A 71 -10.93 -12.32 -17.07
N GLN A 72 -11.19 -12.38 -15.75
CA GLN A 72 -10.60 -13.39 -14.88
C GLN A 72 -11.12 -14.79 -15.19
N SER A 73 -12.43 -14.91 -15.45
CA SER A 73 -13.04 -16.17 -15.89
C SER A 73 -12.44 -16.65 -17.22
N TYR A 74 -12.27 -15.74 -18.19
CA TYR A 74 -11.60 -16.02 -19.45
C TYR A 74 -10.19 -16.58 -19.24
N CYS A 75 -9.37 -15.92 -18.40
CA CYS A 75 -8.05 -16.44 -18.04
C CYS A 75 -8.10 -17.89 -17.52
N MET A 76 -9.06 -18.22 -16.64
CA MET A 76 -9.20 -19.58 -16.13
C MET A 76 -9.64 -20.58 -17.21
N LYS A 77 -10.45 -20.14 -18.18
CA LYS A 77 -10.96 -20.98 -19.27
C LYS A 77 -9.92 -21.24 -20.36
N THR A 78 -8.99 -20.34 -20.58
CA THR A 78 -7.88 -20.51 -21.53
C THR A 78 -6.67 -21.25 -20.93
N GLY A 79 -6.85 -21.95 -19.81
CA GLY A 79 -5.80 -22.76 -19.17
C GLY A 79 -4.90 -21.99 -18.20
N GLY A 80 -5.18 -20.71 -17.96
CA GLY A 80 -4.43 -19.86 -17.03
C GLY A 80 -4.97 -19.85 -15.60
N ARG A 81 -4.31 -19.04 -14.77
CA ARG A 81 -4.70 -18.69 -13.40
C ARG A 81 -4.51 -17.18 -13.21
N PRO A 82 -5.55 -16.43 -12.82
CA PRO A 82 -5.39 -15.03 -12.43
C PRO A 82 -4.47 -14.93 -11.21
N ASP A 83 -3.42 -14.13 -11.32
CA ASP A 83 -2.47 -13.83 -10.25
C ASP A 83 -2.41 -12.32 -10.05
N TYR A 84 -2.93 -11.83 -8.93
CA TYR A 84 -3.01 -10.41 -8.65
C TYR A 84 -1.62 -9.82 -8.39
N TRP A 85 -1.40 -8.58 -8.80
CA TRP A 85 -0.13 -7.93 -8.55
C TRP A 85 0.05 -7.66 -7.05
N PRO A 86 1.25 -7.91 -6.47
CA PRO A 86 1.42 -7.89 -5.02
C PRO A 86 1.14 -6.53 -4.36
N SER A 87 1.25 -5.43 -5.12
CA SER A 87 1.01 -4.06 -4.68
C SER A 87 -0.25 -3.42 -5.29
N ASN A 88 -0.99 -4.15 -6.14
CA ASN A 88 -2.11 -3.58 -6.89
C ASN A 88 -3.21 -4.62 -7.17
N ASN A 89 -4.29 -4.59 -6.39
CA ASN A 89 -5.45 -5.47 -6.59
C ASN A 89 -6.31 -5.11 -7.82
N GLN A 90 -6.04 -3.96 -8.45
CA GLN A 90 -6.69 -3.53 -9.69
C GLN A 90 -5.99 -4.12 -10.92
N ALA A 91 -4.96 -4.94 -10.74
CA ALA A 91 -4.23 -5.59 -11.82
C ALA A 91 -4.03 -7.09 -11.55
N PHE A 92 -4.06 -7.89 -12.60
CA PHE A 92 -3.70 -9.30 -12.54
C PHE A 92 -2.93 -9.75 -13.78
N ASN A 93 -2.11 -10.76 -13.60
CA ASN A 93 -1.48 -11.53 -14.65
C ASN A 93 -2.29 -12.80 -14.88
N CYS A 94 -2.55 -13.15 -16.13
CA CYS A 94 -3.00 -14.49 -16.47
C CYS A 94 -1.79 -15.40 -16.65
N VAL A 95 -1.53 -16.23 -15.64
CA VAL A 95 -0.35 -17.11 -15.60
C VAL A 95 -0.73 -18.50 -16.09
N ASP A 96 0.03 -19.05 -17.03
CA ASP A 96 -0.10 -20.43 -17.48
C ASP A 96 0.04 -21.41 -16.30
N ARG A 97 -0.86 -22.38 -16.19
CA ARG A 97 -0.78 -23.40 -15.13
C ARG A 97 0.34 -24.41 -15.36
N GLN A 98 0.74 -24.65 -16.60
CA GLN A 98 1.73 -25.67 -16.96
C GLN A 98 3.16 -25.17 -16.84
N ASN A 99 3.44 -23.96 -17.34
CA ASN A 99 4.80 -23.43 -17.42
C ASN A 99 5.05 -22.19 -16.55
N GLY A 100 4.03 -21.63 -15.89
CA GLY A 100 4.17 -20.45 -15.02
C GLY A 100 4.45 -19.13 -15.77
N GLY A 101 4.41 -19.13 -17.10
CA GLY A 101 4.58 -17.94 -17.92
C GLY A 101 3.34 -17.05 -17.90
N ILE A 102 3.54 -15.73 -17.94
CA ILE A 102 2.42 -14.78 -18.08
C ILE A 102 2.00 -14.74 -19.55
N HIS A 103 0.71 -15.01 -19.83
CA HIS A 103 0.10 -14.97 -21.16
C HIS A 103 -0.42 -13.59 -21.52
N PHE A 104 -1.08 -12.94 -20.57
CA PHE A 104 -1.49 -11.55 -20.69
C PHE A 104 -1.58 -10.94 -19.30
N ALA A 105 -1.58 -9.62 -19.23
CA ALA A 105 -1.85 -8.87 -18.02
C ALA A 105 -3.02 -7.92 -18.25
N ALA A 106 -3.86 -7.74 -17.23
CA ALA A 106 -4.93 -6.78 -17.26
C ALA A 106 -4.81 -5.84 -16.05
N LYS A 107 -5.08 -4.55 -16.25
CA LYS A 107 -5.06 -3.53 -15.20
C LYS A 107 -6.22 -2.58 -15.39
N ARG A 108 -7.04 -2.41 -14.35
CA ARG A 108 -8.04 -1.35 -14.29
C ARG A 108 -7.36 -0.03 -13.97
N GLU A 109 -7.80 1.01 -14.64
CA GLU A 109 -7.44 2.39 -14.34
C GLU A 109 -8.67 3.30 -14.39
N GLY A 110 -8.54 4.47 -13.76
CA GLY A 110 -9.56 5.51 -13.88
C GLY A 110 -9.60 6.05 -15.32
N GLY A 111 -10.79 6.15 -15.88
CA GLY A 111 -11.05 6.84 -17.15
C GLY A 111 -11.76 8.18 -16.91
N ALA A 112 -12.32 8.75 -17.99
CA ALA A 112 -13.19 9.93 -17.92
C ALA A 112 -14.42 9.70 -17.02
N VAL A 113 -15.10 10.76 -16.61
CA VAL A 113 -16.31 10.66 -15.75
C VAL A 113 -17.32 9.70 -16.38
N GLY A 114 -17.72 8.66 -15.62
CA GLY A 114 -18.66 7.63 -16.07
C GLY A 114 -18.03 6.46 -16.86
N VAL A 115 -16.75 6.54 -17.21
CA VAL A 115 -16.00 5.52 -17.96
C VAL A 115 -14.81 5.01 -17.14
N LYS A 116 -14.53 3.72 -17.25
CA LYS A 116 -13.38 3.05 -16.66
C LYS A 116 -12.59 2.35 -17.74
N ASP A 117 -11.27 2.39 -17.64
CA ASP A 117 -10.40 1.80 -18.62
C ASP A 117 -9.81 0.50 -18.07
N ILE A 118 -9.84 -0.55 -18.88
CA ILE A 118 -9.15 -1.81 -18.63
C ILE A 118 -8.03 -1.92 -19.65
N ARG A 119 -6.79 -1.76 -19.20
CA ARG A 119 -5.61 -1.98 -20.03
C ARG A 119 -5.30 -3.46 -20.08
N VAL A 120 -5.17 -4.00 -21.29
CA VAL A 120 -4.81 -5.39 -21.55
C VAL A 120 -3.51 -5.41 -22.35
N LEU A 121 -2.51 -6.11 -21.82
CA LEU A 121 -1.22 -6.34 -22.45
C LEU A 121 -1.09 -7.82 -22.78
N GLU A 122 -0.91 -8.15 -24.05
CA GLU A 122 -0.81 -9.52 -24.54
C GLU A 122 0.63 -9.93 -24.81
N ARG A 123 0.98 -11.15 -24.43
CA ARG A 123 2.25 -11.76 -24.82
C ARG A 123 2.07 -12.54 -26.11
N THR A 124 2.79 -12.16 -27.14
CA THR A 124 2.90 -12.89 -28.39
C THR A 124 4.30 -13.51 -28.52
N LYS A 125 4.47 -14.48 -29.42
CA LYS A 125 5.78 -15.12 -29.63
C LYS A 125 6.84 -14.11 -30.09
N ASP A 126 6.42 -13.09 -30.83
CA ASP A 126 7.30 -12.12 -31.48
C ASP A 126 7.66 -10.92 -30.58
N ASN A 127 6.97 -10.74 -29.45
CA ASN A 127 7.10 -9.54 -28.62
C ASN A 127 7.58 -9.80 -27.18
N ASN A 128 8.14 -10.98 -26.87
CA ASN A 128 8.49 -11.37 -25.50
C ASN A 128 9.28 -10.31 -24.70
N ASN A 129 10.30 -9.70 -25.30
CA ASN A 129 11.10 -8.67 -24.63
C ASN A 129 10.30 -7.38 -24.40
N VAL A 130 9.51 -6.97 -25.39
CA VAL A 130 8.62 -5.78 -25.32
C VAL A 130 7.54 -6.00 -24.26
N PHE A 131 6.97 -7.21 -24.19
CA PHE A 131 5.98 -7.59 -23.19
C PHE A 131 6.51 -7.40 -21.78
N SER A 132 7.69 -7.94 -21.46
CA SER A 132 8.30 -7.79 -20.13
C SER A 132 8.54 -6.31 -19.78
N THR A 133 9.05 -5.51 -20.72
CA THR A 133 9.24 -4.07 -20.50
C THR A 133 7.92 -3.35 -20.26
N MET A 134 6.90 -3.60 -21.09
CA MET A 134 5.58 -2.97 -20.95
C MET A 134 4.87 -3.40 -19.68
N LEU A 135 5.05 -4.64 -19.24
CA LEU A 135 4.50 -5.14 -18.00
C LEU A 135 5.06 -4.36 -16.80
N THR A 136 6.37 -4.06 -16.80
CA THR A 136 6.99 -3.18 -15.82
C THR A 136 6.49 -1.73 -15.92
N VAL A 137 6.35 -1.19 -17.14
CA VAL A 137 5.78 0.17 -17.36
C VAL A 137 4.35 0.28 -16.83
N MET A 138 3.54 -0.78 -16.95
CA MET A 138 2.20 -0.82 -16.37
C MET A 138 2.21 -0.88 -14.83
N GLY A 139 3.37 -1.12 -14.20
CA GLY A 139 3.59 -1.10 -12.76
C GLY A 139 3.75 -2.47 -12.12
N TYR A 140 3.90 -3.54 -12.91
CA TYR A 140 4.18 -4.86 -12.35
C TYR A 140 5.59 -4.91 -11.78
N GLN A 141 5.69 -5.36 -10.54
CA GLN A 141 6.95 -5.67 -9.87
C GLN A 141 6.90 -7.12 -9.40
N THR A 142 8.00 -7.83 -9.60
CA THR A 142 8.10 -9.20 -9.07
C THR A 142 8.13 -9.16 -7.54
N ARG A 143 7.73 -10.27 -6.91
CA ARG A 143 7.77 -10.37 -5.45
C ARG A 143 9.17 -10.15 -4.89
N GLU A 144 10.19 -10.62 -5.60
CA GLU A 144 11.60 -10.43 -5.25
C GLU A 144 11.99 -8.95 -5.27
N GLN A 145 11.65 -8.22 -6.33
CA GLN A 145 11.90 -6.77 -6.42
C GLN A 145 11.23 -5.99 -5.29
N ILE A 146 10.00 -6.36 -4.90
CA ILE A 146 9.29 -5.73 -3.79
C ILE A 146 9.99 -6.02 -2.45
N LEU A 147 10.46 -7.25 -2.25
CA LEU A 147 11.17 -7.64 -1.04
C LEU A 147 12.51 -6.91 -0.94
N GLU A 148 13.29 -6.84 -2.02
CA GLU A 148 14.53 -6.08 -2.06
C GLU A 148 14.30 -4.59 -1.79
N ALA A 149 13.29 -3.99 -2.43
CA ALA A 149 12.95 -2.59 -2.21
C ALA A 149 12.56 -2.33 -0.74
N ARG A 150 11.81 -3.25 -0.12
CA ARG A 150 11.48 -3.17 1.31
C ARG A 150 12.71 -3.29 2.21
N GLN A 151 13.63 -4.21 1.91
CA GLN A 151 14.86 -4.36 2.66
C GLN A 151 15.73 -3.09 2.56
N ARG A 152 15.89 -2.53 1.36
CA ARG A 152 16.62 -1.26 1.16
C ARG A 152 15.97 -0.11 1.91
N ALA A 153 14.65 0.04 1.81
CA ALA A 153 13.92 1.08 2.53
C ALA A 153 14.07 0.95 4.06
N GLN A 154 14.07 -0.27 4.59
CA GLN A 154 14.31 -0.52 6.02
C GLN A 154 15.74 -0.15 6.44
N GLN A 155 16.74 -0.53 5.65
CA GLN A 155 18.14 -0.16 5.91
C GLN A 155 18.35 1.35 5.85
N GLU A 156 17.79 2.02 4.85
CA GLU A 156 17.86 3.49 4.74
C GLU A 156 17.15 4.17 5.91
N ALA A 157 15.98 3.68 6.33
CA ALA A 157 15.28 4.21 7.49
C ALA A 157 16.09 4.06 8.78
N GLN A 158 16.74 2.90 8.97
CA GLN A 158 17.64 2.67 10.11
C GLN A 158 18.86 3.60 10.06
N GLN A 159 19.49 3.75 8.89
CA GLN A 159 20.62 4.66 8.72
C GLN A 159 20.22 6.12 9.00
N ARG A 160 19.05 6.57 8.54
CA ARG A 160 18.52 7.90 8.85
C ARG A 160 18.28 8.08 10.34
N LEU A 161 17.72 7.08 11.02
CA LEU A 161 17.54 7.12 12.47
C LEU A 161 18.89 7.21 13.20
N ILE A 162 19.90 6.44 12.77
CA ILE A 162 21.25 6.51 13.34
C ILE A 162 21.87 7.89 13.11
N GLN A 163 21.76 8.45 11.90
CA GLN A 163 22.29 9.78 11.61
C GLN A 163 21.58 10.88 12.41
N MET A 164 20.26 10.81 12.54
CA MET A 164 19.48 11.72 13.39
C MET A 164 19.91 11.62 14.86
N ARG A 165 20.12 10.39 15.35
CA ARG A 165 20.65 10.15 16.69
C ARG A 165 22.03 10.81 16.85
N LEU A 166 22.98 10.49 15.99
CA LEU A 166 24.35 11.05 16.05
C LEU A 166 24.34 12.59 16.03
N ARG A 167 23.54 13.20 15.15
CA ARG A 167 23.37 14.65 15.10
C ARG A 167 22.80 15.22 16.41
N ASN A 168 21.78 14.58 16.98
CA ASN A 168 21.19 15.03 18.24
C ASN A 168 22.19 14.92 19.38
N ARG A 169 22.99 13.84 19.44
CA ARG A 169 24.05 13.66 20.45
C ARG A 169 25.01 14.85 20.47
N ASP A 170 25.50 15.28 19.31
CA ASP A 170 26.45 16.40 19.22
C ASP A 170 25.87 17.72 19.74
N GLN A 171 24.54 17.88 19.72
CA GLN A 171 23.84 19.06 20.21
C GLN A 171 23.56 19.05 21.71
N VAL A 172 23.62 17.90 22.36
CA VAL A 172 23.23 17.75 23.78
C VAL A 172 24.37 17.26 24.68
N ALA A 173 25.42 16.64 24.13
CA ALA A 173 26.47 15.98 24.90
C ALA A 173 27.62 16.92 25.31
N TYR A 174 27.31 18.10 25.86
CA TYR A 174 28.28 19.01 26.44
C TYR A 174 27.76 19.67 27.72
N ILE A 175 28.66 20.01 28.64
CA ILE A 175 28.31 20.65 29.91
C ILE A 175 27.73 22.04 29.65
N GLY A 176 26.58 22.34 30.25
CA GLY A 176 25.82 23.57 30.06
C GLY A 176 24.76 23.52 28.96
N ALA A 177 24.62 22.41 28.22
CA ALA A 177 23.56 22.26 27.22
C ALA A 177 22.17 22.24 27.91
N ARG A 178 21.20 22.98 27.35
CA ARG A 178 19.79 22.90 27.77
C ARG A 178 19.07 21.82 26.98
N VAL A 179 18.53 20.85 27.70
CA VAL A 179 17.94 19.64 27.15
C VAL A 179 16.53 19.43 27.70
N CYS A 180 15.70 18.84 26.86
CA CYS A 180 14.30 18.60 27.11
C CYS A 180 14.02 17.10 27.03
N GLN A 181 13.26 16.59 27.99
CA GLN A 181 12.73 15.23 27.96
C GLN A 181 11.22 15.28 28.01
N ILE A 182 10.55 14.68 27.02
CA ILE A 182 9.10 14.61 26.94
C ILE A 182 8.67 13.24 27.45
N ARG A 183 7.82 13.21 28.49
CA ARG A 183 7.24 11.96 29.01
C ARG A 183 5.70 12.03 28.96
N PRO A 184 5.02 10.95 28.60
CA PRO A 184 3.57 10.88 28.72
C PRO A 184 3.17 10.98 30.21
N SER A 185 2.15 11.79 30.52
CA SER A 185 1.59 11.85 31.86
C SER A 185 0.68 10.63 32.10
N GLU A 186 1.06 9.78 33.05
CA GLU A 186 0.24 8.62 33.46
C GLU A 186 -1.08 9.05 34.13
N THR A 187 -1.11 10.22 34.77
CA THR A 187 -2.27 10.71 35.54
C THR A 187 -3.25 11.53 34.72
N LEU A 188 -2.82 12.18 33.63
CA LEU A 188 -3.66 13.08 32.84
C LEU A 188 -3.98 12.56 31.42
N GLY A 189 -3.64 11.30 31.12
CA GLY A 189 -4.10 10.51 29.96
C GLY A 189 -3.57 10.95 28.59
N TYR A 190 -3.62 12.24 28.27
CA TYR A 190 -3.31 12.79 26.94
C TYR A 190 -2.32 13.96 26.96
N SER A 191 -1.86 14.41 28.12
CA SER A 191 -0.87 15.48 28.21
C SER A 191 0.55 14.91 28.39
N ASN A 192 1.49 15.45 27.64
CA ASN A 192 2.90 15.17 27.87
C ASN A 192 3.47 16.19 28.87
N ILE A 193 4.37 15.73 29.72
CA ILE A 193 5.17 16.57 30.61
C ILE A 193 6.54 16.77 29.97
N VAL A 194 6.94 18.02 29.83
CA VAL A 194 8.27 18.41 29.36
C VAL A 194 9.13 18.74 30.57
N PHE A 195 10.20 17.99 30.75
CA PHE A 195 11.24 18.25 31.74
C PHE A 195 12.37 19.03 31.07
N VAL A 196 12.68 20.21 31.59
CA VAL A 196 13.79 21.05 31.15
C VAL A 196 14.93 20.89 32.13
N ALA A 197 16.11 20.59 31.60
CA ALA A 197 17.29 20.35 32.39
C ALA A 197 18.54 20.94 31.74
N THR A 198 19.58 21.13 32.56
CA THR A 198 20.91 21.54 32.13
C THR A 198 21.89 20.40 32.35
N VAL A 199 22.78 20.16 31.38
CA VAL A 199 23.79 19.10 31.47
C VAL A 199 24.93 19.54 32.39
N GLU A 200 25.15 18.78 33.45
CA GLU A 200 26.20 19.05 34.46
C GLU A 200 27.46 18.21 34.22
N GLN A 201 27.29 16.96 33.78
CA GLN A 201 28.41 16.06 33.49
C GLN A 201 28.08 15.14 32.32
N VAL A 202 29.11 14.79 31.55
CA VAL A 202 29.04 13.86 30.41
C VAL A 202 29.92 12.65 30.70
N ALA A 203 29.34 11.45 30.68
CA ALA A 203 30.04 10.18 30.90
C ALA A 203 29.67 9.19 29.79
N GLY A 204 30.39 9.25 28.66
CA GLY A 204 30.09 8.44 27.49
C GLY A 204 28.72 8.78 26.91
N ASP A 205 27.81 7.80 26.88
CA ASP A 205 26.43 7.98 26.39
C ASP A 205 25.44 8.38 27.50
N ARG A 206 25.92 8.62 28.73
CA ARG A 206 25.09 9.07 29.85
C ARG A 206 25.39 10.52 30.23
N LEU A 207 24.33 11.24 30.56
CA LEU A 207 24.38 12.63 30.95
C LEU A 207 23.83 12.78 32.37
N LYS A 208 24.58 13.46 33.22
CA LYS A 208 24.09 13.94 34.51
C LYS A 208 23.39 15.26 34.26
N LEU A 209 22.10 15.29 34.49
CA LEU A 209 21.26 16.45 34.29
C LEU A 209 20.86 17.04 35.64
N PHE A 210 20.82 18.37 35.71
CA PHE A 210 20.10 19.09 36.74
C PHE A 210 18.75 19.52 36.17
N VAL A 211 17.66 18.90 36.65
CA VAL A 211 16.31 19.16 36.15
C VAL A 211 15.78 20.42 36.82
N GLU A 212 15.67 21.50 36.04
CA GLU A 212 15.36 22.84 36.55
C GLU A 212 13.85 23.05 36.70
N ARG A 213 13.08 22.54 35.73
CA ARG A 213 11.64 22.79 35.59
C ARG A 213 10.94 21.62 34.89
N ALA A 214 9.68 21.40 35.24
CA ALA A 214 8.76 20.58 34.46
C ALA A 214 7.49 21.37 34.15
N TYR A 215 6.87 21.13 33.00
CA TYR A 215 5.58 21.73 32.63
C TYR A 215 4.78 20.84 31.69
N PHE A 216 3.48 21.08 31.56
CA PHE A 216 2.64 20.39 30.59
C PHE A 216 2.84 20.96 29.19
N GLN A 217 3.03 20.11 28.17
CA GLN A 217 3.24 20.54 26.79
C GLN A 217 2.10 21.44 26.27
N SER A 218 0.86 21.20 26.69
CA SER A 218 -0.31 22.02 26.36
C SER A 218 -0.49 23.26 27.24
N ALA A 219 0.24 23.37 28.36
CA ALA A 219 0.16 24.49 29.29
C ALA A 219 1.55 24.78 29.89
N PRO A 220 2.44 25.49 29.16
CA PRO A 220 3.82 25.69 29.58
C PRO A 220 3.98 26.39 30.92
N ASN A 221 3.04 27.24 31.30
CA ASN A 221 3.06 27.97 32.57
C ASN A 221 2.57 27.14 33.76
N LEU A 222 2.08 25.92 33.53
CA LEU A 222 1.59 25.04 34.58
C LEU A 222 2.64 23.97 34.90
N ALA A 223 3.16 24.01 36.12
CA ALA A 223 4.04 22.97 36.63
C ALA A 223 3.22 21.76 37.11
N PRO A 224 3.71 20.52 36.88
CA PRO A 224 3.08 19.34 37.47
C PRO A 224 3.22 19.41 39.01
N GLY A 225 2.14 19.04 39.70
CA GLY A 225 2.12 19.04 41.17
C GLY A 225 3.20 18.13 41.75
N GLY A 226 3.90 18.61 42.78
CA GLY A 226 4.93 17.83 43.47
C GLY A 226 6.30 17.82 42.78
N PHE A 227 6.48 18.50 41.64
CA PHE A 227 7.79 18.64 41.02
C PHE A 227 8.78 19.32 41.98
N ARG A 228 9.97 18.73 42.08
CA ARG A 228 11.12 19.29 42.77
C ARG A 228 12.33 19.15 41.85
N GLN A 229 13.24 20.11 41.95
CA GLN A 229 14.50 20.04 41.22
C GLN A 229 15.30 18.83 41.71
N GLU A 230 15.84 18.07 40.77
CA GLU A 230 16.56 16.84 41.05
C GLU A 230 17.68 16.61 40.04
N TYR A 231 18.60 15.72 40.41
CA TYR A 231 19.62 15.23 39.50
C TYR A 231 19.20 13.89 38.91
N ALA A 232 19.35 13.76 37.59
CA ALA A 232 19.04 12.52 36.89
C ALA A 232 20.19 12.10 35.98
N TRP A 233 20.44 10.79 35.90
CA TRP A 233 21.34 10.21 34.91
C TRP A 233 20.54 9.59 33.78
N VAL A 234 20.54 10.22 32.62
CA VAL A 234 19.78 9.76 31.44
C VAL A 234 20.71 9.38 30.29
N ASN A 235 20.22 8.60 29.34
CA ASN A 235 20.97 8.40 28.11
C ASN A 235 20.84 9.62 27.20
N VAL A 236 21.89 9.90 26.45
CA VAL A 236 21.93 10.96 25.45
C VAL A 236 20.85 10.81 24.37
N TRP A 237 20.34 9.60 24.17
CA TRP A 237 19.29 9.28 23.20
C TRP A 237 17.87 9.52 23.72
N ASP A 238 17.69 9.70 25.04
CA ASP A 238 16.39 9.86 25.69
C ASP A 238 16.02 11.35 25.88
N ILE A 239 16.84 12.25 25.33
CA ILE A 239 16.71 13.70 25.47
C ILE A 239 16.91 14.40 24.12
N GLU A 240 16.33 15.58 24.01
CA GLU A 240 16.41 16.42 22.82
C GLU A 240 16.88 17.82 23.22
N PRO A 241 17.50 18.60 22.31
CA PRO A 241 17.75 20.00 22.58
C PRO A 241 16.42 20.73 22.81
N CYS A 242 16.34 21.56 23.85
CA CYS A 242 15.13 22.36 24.07
C CYS A 242 14.96 23.37 22.93
N ARG A 243 13.83 23.29 22.21
CA ARG A 243 13.43 24.34 21.26
C ARG A 243 12.76 25.45 22.08
N ILE A 244 13.38 26.62 22.08
CA ILE A 244 12.85 27.87 22.69
C ILE A 244 11.68 28.37 21.82
#